data_AF-A0A5C7PYC2-F1
#
_entry.id   AF-A0A5C7PYC2-F1
#
_cell.length_a   1.000
_cell.length_b   1.000
_cell.length_c   1.000
_cell.angle_alpha   90.00
_cell.angle_beta   90.00
_cell.angle_gamma   90.00
#
_symmetry.space_group_name_H-M   'P 1'
#
loop_
_entity.id
_entity.type
_entity.pdbx_description
1 polymer ?
#
loop_
_entity_poly.entity_id
_entity_poly.type
_entity_poly.pdbx_seq_one_letter_code
_entity_poly.pdbx_strand_id
1 'polypeptide(L)'
;MAWTPYHDALMSESIGLMSEPNWYSQPAITNRLSTIRTELASAGASLNATQDQKLAQLLTDFENAYTAGKQANESRYAELKSGYAARNADINNQFAGITAGYQQREADLLPLLNNMGAQARADIGQQFTQARSQAEQDLTSRGLGNTTVRSSVLGGLTSQQADSLARHDEAMRQAQFGYRSQLSGDTLGARTQQATMAAQLSGEPLGVIERRTDTAPGLSDIANLVATMGRGSASNSLLPAMVPQMTFGSNGYAGMYGQR
;
A
#
# COMPACT_ATOMS: atom_id res chain seq x y z
N MET A 1 -10.93 9.26 -13.99
CA MET A 1 -10.21 8.81 -12.79
C MET A 1 -10.90 9.44 -11.58
N ALA A 2 -11.69 8.68 -10.82
CA ALA A 2 -12.52 9.18 -9.72
C ALA A 2 -12.68 8.16 -8.58
N TRP A 3 -11.58 7.49 -8.21
CA TRP A 3 -11.55 6.46 -7.14
C TRP A 3 -11.02 6.97 -5.79
N THR A 4 -10.47 8.18 -5.75
CA THR A 4 -9.97 8.82 -4.52
C THR A 4 -11.05 9.24 -3.51
N PRO A 5 -12.26 9.71 -3.89
CA PRO A 5 -13.21 10.23 -2.90
C PRO A 5 -13.78 9.15 -1.97
N TYR A 6 -13.89 7.92 -2.47
CA TYR A 6 -14.55 6.83 -1.74
C TYR A 6 -13.66 6.22 -0.66
N HIS A 7 -12.34 6.14 -0.92
CA HIS A 7 -11.37 5.64 0.05
C HIS A 7 -11.15 6.64 1.21
N ASP A 8 -11.09 7.94 0.90
CA ASP A 8 -10.95 8.97 1.95
C ASP A 8 -12.23 9.09 2.81
N ALA A 9 -13.41 8.87 2.25
CA ALA A 9 -14.67 8.84 3.00
C ALA A 9 -14.73 7.65 3.98
N LEU A 10 -14.33 6.46 3.56
CA LEU A 10 -14.29 5.26 4.41
C LEU A 10 -13.20 5.35 5.50
N MET A 11 -12.05 5.96 5.19
CA MET A 11 -11.02 6.27 6.18
C MET A 11 -11.50 7.33 7.20
N SER A 12 -12.22 8.36 6.74
CA SER A 12 -12.81 9.37 7.62
C SER A 12 -13.87 8.78 8.56
N GLU A 13 -14.77 7.92 8.06
CA GLU A 13 -15.78 7.25 8.90
C GLU A 13 -15.16 6.28 9.90
N SER A 14 -14.16 5.49 9.50
CA SER A 14 -13.44 4.61 10.42
C SER A 14 -12.63 5.39 11.46
N ILE A 15 -12.05 6.55 11.10
CA ILE A 15 -11.42 7.47 12.06
C ILE A 15 -12.44 8.07 13.04
N GLY A 16 -13.66 8.41 12.57
CA GLY A 16 -14.74 8.93 13.41
C GLY A 16 -15.30 7.90 14.40
N LEU A 17 -15.40 6.63 13.99
CA LEU A 17 -15.75 5.52 14.87
C LEU A 17 -14.63 5.17 15.87
N MET A 18 -13.37 5.52 15.57
CA MET A 18 -12.22 5.36 16.47
C MET A 18 -12.09 6.48 17.52
N SER A 19 -12.71 7.65 17.32
CA SER A 19 -12.60 8.78 18.25
C SER A 19 -13.49 8.68 19.50
N GLU A 20 -14.44 7.74 19.57
CA GLU A 20 -15.28 7.61 20.78
C GLU A 20 -15.64 6.17 21.18
N PRO A 21 -14.73 5.39 21.78
CA PRO A 21 -15.12 4.50 22.85
C PRO A 21 -15.41 5.37 24.09
N ASN A 22 -16.63 5.91 24.18
CA ASN A 22 -17.16 6.67 25.34
C ASN A 22 -17.24 5.84 26.64
N TRP A 23 -16.71 4.62 26.64
CA TRP A 23 -16.86 3.67 27.74
C TRP A 23 -15.92 3.96 28.93
N TYR A 24 -14.95 4.85 28.76
CA TYR A 24 -14.07 5.33 29.83
C TYR A 24 -13.70 6.81 29.66
N SER A 25 -14.70 7.68 29.53
CA SER A 25 -14.45 9.10 29.75
C SER A 25 -13.94 9.28 31.19
N GLN A 26 -12.92 10.13 31.38
CA GLN A 26 -12.35 10.43 32.71
C GLN A 26 -13.42 10.69 33.79
N PRO A 27 -14.53 11.42 33.47
CA PRO A 27 -15.64 11.62 34.41
C PRO A 27 -16.28 10.33 34.91
N ALA A 28 -16.42 9.29 34.08
CA ALA A 28 -17.03 8.02 34.49
C ALA A 28 -16.16 7.28 35.53
N ILE A 29 -14.84 7.30 35.34
CA ILE A 29 -13.88 6.72 36.30
C ILE A 29 -13.91 7.53 37.59
N THR A 30 -13.78 8.87 37.50
CA THR A 30 -13.82 9.75 38.67
C THR A 30 -15.12 9.60 39.46
N ASN A 31 -16.26 9.51 38.77
CA ASN A 31 -17.56 9.27 39.39
C ASN A 31 -17.61 7.90 40.07
N ARG A 32 -17.11 6.84 39.42
CA ARG A 32 -17.08 5.49 40.01
C ARG A 32 -16.17 5.42 41.24
N LEU A 33 -15.01 6.08 41.21
CA LEU A 33 -14.10 6.15 42.36
C LEU A 33 -14.74 6.92 43.53
N SER A 34 -15.46 8.00 43.25
CA SER A 34 -16.25 8.74 44.24
C SER A 34 -17.35 7.86 44.86
N THR A 35 -18.05 7.07 44.03
CA THR A 35 -19.05 6.11 44.49
C THR A 35 -18.43 5.04 45.38
N ILE A 36 -17.31 4.43 44.98
CA ILE A 36 -16.60 3.41 45.79
C ILE A 36 -16.20 3.98 47.16
N ARG A 37 -15.71 5.23 47.19
CA ARG A 37 -15.36 5.91 48.46
C ARG A 37 -16.60 6.07 49.37
N THR A 38 -17.74 6.42 48.78
CA THR A 38 -19.01 6.59 49.50
C THR A 38 -19.56 5.26 50.00
N GLU A 39 -19.47 4.20 49.18
CA GLU A 39 -19.89 2.83 49.52
C GLU A 39 -19.03 2.23 50.65
N LEU A 40 -17.72 2.48 50.66
CA LEU A 40 -16.83 2.05 51.75
C LEU A 40 -17.13 2.78 53.05
N ALA A 41 -17.39 4.09 52.99
CA ALA A 41 -17.74 4.88 54.18
C ALA A 41 -19.09 4.46 54.80
N SER A 42 -20.08 4.10 53.98
CA SER A 42 -21.40 3.67 54.46
C SER A 42 -21.43 2.24 55.00
N ALA A 43 -20.47 1.39 54.61
CA ALA A 43 -20.35 0.01 55.09
C ALA A 43 -19.89 -0.12 56.57
N GLY A 44 -19.61 0.98 57.27
CA GLY A 44 -19.37 0.97 58.72
C GLY A 44 -18.07 0.30 59.18
N ALA A 45 -17.24 -0.16 58.26
CA ALA A 45 -15.86 -0.51 58.54
C ALA A 45 -15.10 0.81 58.75
N SER A 46 -14.81 1.17 60.01
CA SER A 46 -13.83 2.21 60.27
C SER A 46 -12.48 1.67 59.79
N LEU A 47 -12.16 1.96 58.52
CA LEU A 47 -10.79 1.84 58.05
C LEU A 47 -9.96 2.65 59.03
N ASN A 48 -8.94 2.03 59.63
CA ASN A 48 -8.03 2.82 60.44
C ASN A 48 -7.33 3.83 59.52
N ALA A 49 -6.81 4.94 60.08
CA ALA A 49 -6.19 6.00 59.29
C ALA A 49 -5.11 5.49 58.31
N THR A 50 -4.45 4.38 58.64
CA THR A 50 -3.47 3.70 57.78
C THR A 50 -4.11 3.04 56.55
N GLN A 51 -5.28 2.41 56.68
CA GLN A 51 -6.01 1.81 55.56
C GLN A 51 -6.57 2.87 54.61
N ASP A 52 -7.03 4.01 55.14
CA ASP A 52 -7.45 5.16 54.33
C ASP A 52 -6.29 5.71 53.49
N GLN A 53 -5.12 5.85 54.10
CA GLN A 53 -3.90 6.27 53.39
C GLN A 53 -3.51 5.29 52.28
N LYS A 54 -3.58 3.98 52.54
CA LYS A 54 -3.28 2.95 51.53
C LYS A 54 -4.27 2.96 50.37
N LEU A 55 -5.57 3.10 50.66
CA LEU A 55 -6.60 3.21 49.63
C LEU A 55 -6.40 4.47 48.78
N ALA A 56 -6.14 5.62 49.41
CA ALA A 56 -5.86 6.86 48.69
C ALA A 56 -4.64 6.72 47.77
N GLN A 57 -3.54 6.16 48.27
CA GLN A 57 -2.34 5.91 47.47
C GLN A 57 -2.64 5.00 46.29
N LEU A 58 -3.38 3.92 46.52
CA LEU A 58 -3.71 2.96 45.47
C LEU A 58 -4.56 3.58 44.36
N LEU A 59 -5.52 4.43 44.72
CA LEU A 59 -6.33 5.16 43.75
C LEU A 59 -5.45 6.10 42.90
N THR A 60 -4.53 6.81 43.53
CA THR A 60 -3.55 7.65 42.82
C THR A 60 -2.66 6.81 41.90
N ASP A 61 -2.15 5.67 42.36
CA ASP A 61 -1.32 4.78 41.54
C ASP A 61 -2.10 4.22 40.34
N PHE A 62 -3.37 3.87 40.54
CA PHE A 62 -4.26 3.43 39.48
C PHE A 62 -4.53 4.55 38.46
N GLU A 63 -4.87 5.76 38.90
CA GLU A 63 -5.08 6.92 38.01
C GLU A 63 -3.83 7.24 37.18
N ASN A 64 -2.65 7.18 37.81
CA ASN A 64 -1.37 7.36 37.14
C ASN A 64 -1.11 6.27 36.10
N ALA A 65 -1.29 5.00 36.46
CA ALA A 65 -1.09 3.87 35.56
C ALA A 65 -2.07 3.90 34.37
N TYR A 66 -3.34 4.22 34.63
CA TYR A 66 -4.36 4.39 33.60
C TYR A 66 -4.00 5.53 32.63
N THR A 67 -3.61 6.69 33.16
CA THR A 67 -3.21 7.85 32.34
C THR A 67 -1.98 7.55 31.49
N ALA A 68 -0.98 6.90 32.07
CA ALA A 68 0.22 6.46 31.34
C ALA A 68 -0.12 5.46 30.22
N GLY A 69 -0.97 4.47 30.51
CA GLY A 69 -1.43 3.50 29.51
C GLY A 69 -2.22 4.16 28.38
N LYS A 70 -3.11 5.11 28.71
CA LYS A 70 -3.84 5.91 27.72
C LYS A 70 -2.88 6.69 26.81
N GLN A 71 -1.94 7.42 27.40
CA GLN A 71 -0.96 8.21 26.65
C GLN A 71 -0.09 7.33 25.75
N ALA A 72 0.36 6.18 26.24
CA ALA A 72 1.13 5.22 25.44
C ALA A 72 0.31 4.68 24.25
N ASN A 73 -0.97 4.39 24.45
CA ASN A 73 -1.86 3.93 23.38
C ASN A 73 -2.16 5.04 22.35
N GLU A 74 -2.33 6.28 22.79
CA GLU A 74 -2.47 7.43 21.90
C GLU A 74 -1.20 7.68 21.07
N SER A 75 -0.01 7.56 21.67
CA SER A 75 1.28 7.64 20.95
C SER A 75 1.39 6.54 19.89
N ARG A 76 1.15 5.27 20.27
CA ARG A 76 1.18 4.14 19.33
C ARG A 76 0.20 4.33 18.19
N TYR A 77 -1.02 4.81 18.49
CA TYR A 77 -2.01 5.10 17.46
C TYR A 77 -1.53 6.19 16.50
N ALA A 78 -0.94 7.27 17.00
CA ALA A 78 -0.38 8.34 16.17
C ALA A 78 0.77 7.83 15.29
N GLU A 79 1.67 7.03 15.85
CA GLU A 79 2.78 6.38 15.12
C GLU A 79 2.26 5.48 13.99
N LEU A 80 1.27 4.64 14.28
CA LEU A 80 0.65 3.76 13.28
C LEU A 80 -0.05 4.53 12.18
N LYS A 81 -0.79 5.59 12.54
CA LYS A 81 -1.44 6.46 11.56
C LYS A 81 -0.42 7.13 10.65
N SER A 82 0.69 7.62 11.21
CA SER A 82 1.79 8.21 10.45
C SER A 82 2.48 7.19 9.54
N GLY A 83 2.80 6.00 10.05
CA GLY A 83 3.40 4.92 9.27
C GLY A 83 2.51 4.44 8.12
N TYR A 84 1.19 4.36 8.35
CA TYR A 84 0.22 4.05 7.30
C TYR A 84 0.22 5.09 6.19
N ALA A 85 0.17 6.38 6.56
CA ALA A 85 0.20 7.47 5.58
C ALA A 85 1.49 7.45 4.75
N ALA A 86 2.65 7.23 5.40
CA ALA A 86 3.94 7.12 4.72
C ALA A 86 3.97 5.93 3.74
N ARG A 87 3.54 4.75 4.18
CA ARG A 87 3.50 3.55 3.33
C ARG A 87 2.55 3.72 2.14
N ASN A 88 1.40 4.36 2.34
CA ASN A 88 0.47 4.66 1.25
C ASN A 88 1.08 5.64 0.24
N ALA A 89 1.82 6.65 0.71
CA ALA A 89 2.55 7.57 -0.17
C ALA A 89 3.64 6.83 -0.97
N ASP A 90 4.42 5.95 -0.34
CA ASP A 90 5.45 5.15 -1.01
C ASP A 90 4.87 4.26 -2.10
N ILE A 91 3.75 3.58 -1.82
CA ILE A 91 3.01 2.78 -2.79
C ILE A 91 2.60 3.65 -3.99
N ASN A 92 1.97 4.80 -3.74
CA ASN A 92 1.55 5.70 -4.81
C ASN A 92 2.74 6.20 -5.65
N ASN A 93 3.86 6.50 -5.02
CA ASN A 93 5.09 6.92 -5.70
C ASN A 93 5.68 5.80 -6.56
N GLN A 94 5.72 4.56 -6.07
CA GLN A 94 6.17 3.39 -6.84
C GLN A 94 5.28 3.19 -8.08
N PHE A 95 3.96 3.27 -7.93
CA PHE A 95 3.03 3.12 -9.05
C PHE A 95 3.08 4.27 -10.05
N ALA A 96 3.30 5.50 -9.60
CA ALA A 96 3.56 6.63 -10.47
C ALA A 96 4.83 6.41 -11.32
N GLY A 97 5.91 5.92 -10.69
CA GLY A 97 7.16 5.59 -11.38
C GLY A 97 7.01 4.47 -12.41
N ILE A 98 6.30 3.39 -12.05
CA ILE A 98 5.99 2.29 -12.98
C ILE A 98 5.19 2.80 -14.19
N THR A 99 4.15 3.60 -13.94
CA THR A 99 3.30 4.16 -15.00
C THR A 99 4.11 5.07 -15.93
N ALA A 100 4.93 5.96 -15.38
CA ALA A 100 5.81 6.82 -16.15
C ALA A 100 6.83 6.01 -16.97
N GLY A 101 7.40 4.94 -16.40
CA GLY A 101 8.32 4.05 -17.11
C GLY A 101 7.68 3.36 -18.32
N TYR A 102 6.42 2.93 -18.22
CA TYR A 102 5.70 2.37 -19.37
C TYR A 102 5.39 3.41 -20.44
N GLN A 103 5.00 4.63 -20.05
CA GLN A 103 4.78 5.74 -20.98
C GLN A 103 6.07 6.09 -21.73
N GLN A 104 7.20 6.15 -21.02
CA GLN A 104 8.50 6.40 -21.63
C GLN A 104 8.86 5.30 -22.63
N ARG A 105 8.68 4.03 -22.25
CA ARG A 105 8.97 2.89 -23.14
C ARG A 105 8.11 2.93 -24.40
N GLU A 106 6.83 3.29 -24.29
CA GLU A 106 5.96 3.49 -25.46
C GLU A 106 6.48 4.65 -26.35
N ALA A 107 6.84 5.77 -25.72
CA ALA A 107 7.38 6.93 -26.40
C ALA A 107 8.72 6.66 -27.11
N ASP A 108 9.56 5.78 -26.58
CA ASP A 108 10.84 5.41 -27.18
C ASP A 108 10.69 4.39 -28.33
N LEU A 109 9.79 3.41 -28.18
CA LEU A 109 9.67 2.31 -29.14
C LEU A 109 8.86 2.64 -30.38
N LEU A 110 7.82 3.48 -30.28
CA LEU A 110 7.04 3.88 -31.44
C LEU A 110 7.89 4.59 -32.51
N PRO A 111 8.74 5.58 -32.17
CA PRO A 111 9.67 6.18 -33.13
C PRO A 111 10.66 5.16 -33.70
N LEU A 112 11.21 4.26 -32.88
CA LEU A 112 12.14 3.25 -33.34
C LEU A 112 11.49 2.32 -34.39
N LEU A 113 10.29 1.83 -34.11
CA LEU A 113 9.53 1.00 -35.05
C LEU A 113 9.21 1.75 -36.34
N ASN A 114 8.83 3.03 -36.24
CA ASN A 114 8.56 3.86 -37.42
C ASN A 114 9.83 4.07 -38.27
N ASN A 115 10.98 4.30 -37.64
CA ASN A 115 12.26 4.45 -38.33
C ASN A 115 12.68 3.14 -39.01
N MET A 116 12.51 2.00 -38.34
CA MET A 116 12.76 0.69 -38.93
C MET A 116 11.86 0.42 -40.13
N GLY A 117 10.56 0.76 -40.04
CA GLY A 117 9.64 0.63 -41.17
C GLY A 117 10.01 1.53 -42.35
N ALA A 118 10.44 2.77 -42.08
CA ALA A 118 10.90 3.68 -43.12
C ALA A 118 12.16 3.16 -43.83
N GLN A 119 13.13 2.63 -43.07
CA GLN A 119 14.35 2.03 -43.62
C GLN A 119 14.03 0.80 -44.47
N ALA A 120 13.22 -0.13 -43.96
CA ALA A 120 12.85 -1.34 -44.70
C ALA A 120 12.09 -1.03 -45.99
N ARG A 121 11.21 -0.02 -46.01
CA ARG A 121 10.57 0.45 -47.24
C ARG A 121 11.57 1.01 -48.25
N ALA A 122 12.58 1.75 -47.78
CA ALA A 122 13.65 2.26 -48.63
C ALA A 122 14.47 1.12 -49.24
N ASP A 123 14.83 0.12 -48.43
CA ASP A 123 15.58 -1.06 -48.86
C ASP A 123 14.81 -1.87 -49.91
N ILE A 124 13.50 -2.11 -49.70
CA ILE A 124 12.61 -2.74 -50.70
C ILE A 124 12.61 -1.91 -51.99
N GLY A 125 12.47 -0.59 -51.89
CA GLY A 125 12.51 0.31 -53.05
C GLY A 125 13.81 0.22 -53.84
N GLN A 126 14.95 0.17 -53.15
CA GLN A 126 16.27 -0.01 -53.78
C GLN A 126 16.39 -1.37 -54.45
N GLN A 127 15.96 -2.45 -53.79
CA GLN A 127 15.97 -3.81 -54.32
C GLN A 127 15.19 -3.90 -55.65
N PHE A 128 13.95 -3.38 -55.68
CA PHE A 128 13.14 -3.42 -56.88
C PHE A 128 13.63 -2.47 -57.97
N THR A 129 14.26 -1.34 -57.60
CA THR A 129 14.92 -0.46 -58.57
C THR A 129 16.08 -1.18 -59.26
N GLN A 130 16.94 -1.87 -58.50
CA GLN A 130 18.03 -2.67 -59.04
C GLN A 130 17.52 -3.82 -59.93
N ALA A 131 16.52 -4.57 -59.46
CA ALA A 131 15.90 -5.65 -60.23
C ALA A 131 15.31 -5.15 -61.55
N ARG A 132 14.67 -3.97 -61.54
CA ARG A 132 14.13 -3.33 -62.74
C ARG A 132 15.24 -2.96 -63.72
N SER A 133 16.32 -2.31 -63.25
CA SER A 133 17.45 -1.97 -64.12
C SER A 133 18.11 -3.19 -64.73
N GLN A 134 18.25 -4.29 -63.98
CA GLN A 134 18.77 -5.56 -64.49
C GLN A 134 17.85 -6.18 -65.55
N ALA A 135 16.54 -6.20 -65.30
CA ALA A 135 15.56 -6.71 -66.26
C ALA A 135 15.54 -5.87 -67.56
N GLU A 136 15.66 -4.55 -67.46
CA GLU A 136 15.75 -3.67 -68.64
C GLU A 136 17.02 -3.93 -69.46
N GLN A 137 18.16 -4.13 -68.79
CA GLN A 137 19.41 -4.47 -69.46
C GLN A 137 19.30 -5.83 -70.18
N ASP A 138 18.79 -6.87 -69.50
CA ASP A 138 18.62 -8.20 -70.11
C ASP A 138 17.69 -8.17 -71.33
N LEU A 139 16.55 -7.48 -71.24
CA LEU A 139 15.62 -7.33 -72.35
C LEU A 139 16.23 -6.53 -73.51
N THR A 140 17.02 -5.51 -73.21
CA THR A 140 17.72 -4.71 -74.23
C THR A 140 18.78 -5.55 -74.94
N SER A 141 19.60 -6.31 -74.19
CA SER A 141 20.60 -7.23 -74.75
C SER A 141 20.00 -8.32 -75.63
N ARG A 142 18.76 -8.73 -75.35
CA ARG A 142 18.00 -9.70 -76.18
C ARG A 142 17.26 -9.06 -77.36
N GLY A 143 17.35 -7.75 -77.57
CA GLY A 143 16.62 -7.04 -78.62
C GLY A 143 15.11 -6.91 -78.36
N LEU A 144 14.65 -7.19 -77.13
CA LEU A 144 13.25 -7.15 -76.72
C LEU A 144 12.85 -5.80 -76.08
N GLY A 145 13.76 -4.81 -76.05
CA GLY A 145 13.56 -3.53 -75.35
C GLY A 145 12.35 -2.69 -75.81
N ASN A 146 11.83 -2.91 -77.02
CA ASN A 146 10.66 -2.22 -77.57
C ASN A 146 9.42 -3.12 -77.72
N THR A 147 9.44 -4.31 -77.11
CA THR A 147 8.35 -5.28 -77.23
C THR A 147 7.37 -5.19 -76.05
N THR A 148 6.17 -5.73 -76.23
CA THR A 148 5.17 -5.87 -75.15
C THR A 148 5.72 -6.68 -73.97
N VAL A 149 6.68 -7.58 -74.21
CA VAL A 149 7.34 -8.38 -73.16
C VAL A 149 8.00 -7.46 -72.12
N ARG A 150 8.62 -6.35 -72.53
CA ARG A 150 9.20 -5.38 -71.59
C ARG A 150 8.12 -4.78 -70.68
N SER A 151 7.01 -4.33 -71.25
CA SER A 151 5.91 -3.75 -70.47
C SER A 151 5.37 -4.76 -69.45
N SER A 152 5.18 -6.02 -69.86
CA SER A 152 4.72 -7.08 -68.96
C SER A 152 5.71 -7.38 -67.82
N VAL A 153 7.01 -7.45 -68.10
CA VAL A 153 8.04 -7.70 -67.08
C VAL A 153 8.13 -6.54 -66.07
N LEU A 154 8.19 -5.30 -66.56
CA LEU A 154 8.26 -4.13 -65.68
C LEU A 154 6.98 -3.91 -64.88
N GLY A 155 5.81 -4.18 -65.49
CA GLY A 155 4.53 -4.20 -64.80
C GLY A 155 4.51 -5.24 -63.67
N GLY A 156 5.00 -6.45 -63.94
CA GLY A 156 5.13 -7.52 -62.95
C GLY A 156 5.99 -7.13 -61.75
N LEU A 157 7.16 -6.53 -61.98
CA LEU A 157 8.05 -6.04 -60.91
C LEU A 157 7.39 -4.92 -60.08
N THR A 158 6.61 -4.04 -60.72
CA THR A 158 5.88 -2.97 -60.03
C THR A 158 4.80 -3.55 -59.11
N SER A 159 4.04 -4.54 -59.58
CA SER A 159 3.06 -5.26 -58.76
C SER A 159 3.73 -5.99 -57.59
N GLN A 160 4.84 -6.69 -57.85
CA GLN A 160 5.59 -7.39 -56.80
C GLN A 160 6.14 -6.43 -55.74
N GLN A 161 6.63 -5.24 -56.14
CA GLN A 161 7.07 -4.21 -55.20
C GLN A 161 5.91 -3.75 -54.30
N ALA A 162 4.75 -3.46 -54.90
CA ALA A 162 3.57 -3.04 -54.16
C ALA A 162 3.12 -4.12 -53.15
N ASP A 163 3.07 -5.39 -53.57
CA ASP A 163 2.73 -6.51 -52.70
C ASP A 163 3.73 -6.69 -51.56
N SER A 164 5.04 -6.54 -51.84
CA SER A 164 6.09 -6.62 -50.83
C SER A 164 5.96 -5.52 -49.78
N LEU A 165 5.70 -4.28 -50.21
CA LEU A 165 5.45 -3.15 -49.32
C LEU A 165 4.20 -3.39 -48.47
N ALA A 166 3.11 -3.87 -49.07
CA ALA A 166 1.86 -4.16 -48.36
C ALA A 166 2.04 -5.24 -47.28
N ARG A 167 2.78 -6.32 -47.57
CA ARG A 167 3.10 -7.38 -46.59
C ARG A 167 3.96 -6.84 -45.45
N HIS A 168 4.94 -5.99 -45.77
CA HIS A 168 5.79 -5.39 -44.75
C HIS A 168 4.99 -4.45 -43.83
N ASP A 169 4.12 -3.62 -44.40
CA ASP A 169 3.26 -2.70 -43.64
C ASP A 169 2.26 -3.44 -42.74
N GLU A 170 1.75 -4.58 -43.19
CA GLU A 170 0.93 -5.46 -42.36
C GLU A 170 1.73 -6.07 -41.20
N ALA A 171 2.93 -6.58 -41.46
CA ALA A 171 3.81 -7.12 -40.42
C ALA A 171 4.17 -6.07 -39.36
N MET A 172 4.47 -4.83 -39.78
CA MET A 172 4.75 -3.72 -38.86
C MET A 172 3.53 -3.35 -38.02
N ARG A 173 2.32 -3.32 -38.61
CA ARG A 173 1.08 -3.10 -37.85
C ARG A 173 0.84 -4.21 -36.82
N GLN A 174 1.03 -5.47 -37.19
CA GLN A 174 0.92 -6.60 -36.26
C GLN A 174 1.92 -6.50 -35.10
N ALA A 175 3.17 -6.14 -35.39
CA ALA A 175 4.18 -5.92 -34.36
C ALA A 175 3.80 -4.78 -33.40
N GLN A 176 3.30 -3.65 -33.92
CA GLN A 176 2.81 -2.54 -33.10
C GLN A 176 1.64 -2.94 -32.20
N PHE A 177 0.66 -3.70 -32.73
CA PHE A 177 -0.45 -4.21 -31.94
C PHE A 177 -0.01 -5.20 -30.87
N GLY A 178 0.87 -6.14 -31.21
CA GLY A 178 1.42 -7.10 -30.25
C GLY A 178 2.12 -6.39 -29.09
N TYR A 179 2.95 -5.39 -29.41
CA TYR A 179 3.66 -4.61 -28.40
C TYR A 179 2.70 -3.81 -27.49
N ARG A 180 1.71 -3.13 -28.07
CA ARG A 180 0.69 -2.40 -27.29
C ARG A 180 -0.14 -3.32 -26.40
N SER A 181 -0.48 -4.51 -26.90
CA SER A 181 -1.22 -5.49 -26.10
C SER A 181 -0.41 -5.98 -24.91
N GLN A 182 0.89 -6.24 -25.09
CA GLN A 182 1.79 -6.61 -23.98
C GLN A 182 1.89 -5.48 -22.95
N LEU A 183 2.13 -4.25 -23.40
CA LEU A 183 2.22 -3.07 -22.54
C LEU A 183 0.91 -2.84 -21.75
N SER A 184 -0.25 -3.03 -22.40
CA SER A 184 -1.55 -2.93 -21.75
C SER A 184 -1.76 -4.03 -20.69
N GLY A 185 -1.25 -5.24 -20.94
CA GLY A 185 -1.31 -6.34 -19.97
C GLY A 185 -0.46 -6.05 -18.73
N ASP A 186 0.77 -5.60 -18.96
CA ASP A 186 1.72 -5.25 -17.91
C ASP A 186 1.22 -4.08 -17.04
N THR A 187 0.67 -3.03 -17.66
CA THR A 187 0.09 -1.88 -16.94
C THR A 187 -1.15 -2.28 -16.14
N LEU A 188 -2.00 -3.15 -16.68
CA LEU A 188 -3.15 -3.68 -15.95
C LEU A 188 -2.69 -4.55 -14.76
N GLY A 189 -1.70 -5.41 -14.96
CA GLY A 189 -1.12 -6.24 -13.91
C GLY A 189 -0.56 -5.40 -12.75
N ALA A 190 0.18 -4.33 -13.06
CA ALA A 190 0.66 -3.38 -12.06
C ALA A 190 -0.51 -2.74 -11.29
N ARG A 191 -1.58 -2.31 -11.98
CA ARG A 191 -2.77 -1.74 -11.30
C ARG A 191 -3.50 -2.76 -10.43
N THR A 192 -3.59 -4.01 -10.85
CA THR A 192 -4.19 -5.08 -10.03
C THR A 192 -3.35 -5.30 -8.77
N GLN A 193 -2.02 -5.34 -8.90
CA GLN A 193 -1.12 -5.45 -7.75
C GLN A 193 -1.28 -4.26 -6.79
N GLN A 194 -1.44 -3.03 -7.31
CA GLN A 194 -1.73 -1.84 -6.50
C GLN A 194 -3.01 -2.03 -5.68
N ALA A 195 -4.09 -2.47 -6.32
CA ALA A 195 -5.36 -2.70 -5.65
C ALA A 195 -5.24 -3.77 -4.56
N THR A 196 -4.48 -4.85 -4.81
CA THR A 196 -4.23 -5.89 -3.81
C THR A 196 -3.42 -5.37 -2.62
N MET A 197 -2.35 -4.60 -2.86
CA MET A 197 -1.54 -4.01 -1.78
C MET A 197 -2.37 -3.02 -0.95
N ALA A 198 -3.17 -2.18 -1.61
CA ALA A 198 -4.07 -1.25 -0.93
C ALA A 198 -5.11 -2.00 -0.07
N ALA A 199 -5.67 -3.10 -0.56
CA ALA A 199 -6.60 -3.94 0.19
C ALA A 199 -5.95 -4.67 1.38
N GLN A 200 -4.66 -5.05 1.28
CA GLN A 200 -3.93 -5.61 2.42
C GLN A 200 -3.70 -4.57 3.51
N LEU A 201 -3.40 -3.33 3.11
CA LEU A 201 -3.21 -2.23 4.05
C LEU A 201 -4.49 -1.87 4.80
N SER A 202 -5.65 -1.89 4.16
CA SER A 202 -6.91 -1.58 4.85
C SER A 202 -7.27 -2.61 5.94
N GLY A 203 -6.73 -3.83 5.89
CA GLY A 203 -6.96 -4.87 6.92
C GLY A 203 -6.05 -4.76 8.15
N GLU A 204 -4.84 -4.21 8.00
CA GLU A 204 -3.83 -4.12 9.07
C GLU A 204 -4.23 -3.24 10.29
N PRO A 205 -4.89 -2.06 10.14
CA PRO A 205 -5.25 -1.23 11.30
C PRO A 205 -6.32 -1.87 12.20
N LEU A 206 -7.17 -2.75 11.69
CA LEU A 206 -8.17 -3.46 12.49
C LEU A 206 -7.52 -4.38 13.53
N GLY A 207 -6.40 -5.03 13.18
CA GLY A 207 -5.67 -5.91 14.11
C GLY A 207 -4.96 -5.16 15.24
N VAL A 208 -4.60 -3.88 15.04
CA VAL A 208 -4.00 -3.07 16.12
C VAL A 208 -5.06 -2.56 17.08
N ILE A 209 -6.27 -2.28 16.58
CA ILE A 209 -7.40 -1.87 17.43
C ILE A 209 -7.76 -3.00 18.41
N GLU A 210 -7.70 -4.26 17.95
CA GLU A 210 -7.96 -5.44 18.78
C GLU A 210 -6.95 -5.61 19.93
N ARG A 211 -5.73 -5.06 19.81
CA ARG A 211 -4.68 -5.13 20.84
C ARG A 211 -4.67 -3.94 21.81
N ARG A 212 -5.56 -2.95 21.65
CA ARG A 212 -5.61 -1.77 22.56
C ARG A 212 -6.03 -2.13 23.99
N THR A 213 -6.59 -3.31 24.23
CA THR A 213 -7.00 -3.78 25.56
C THR A 213 -5.84 -4.24 26.46
N ASP A 214 -4.62 -4.45 25.92
CA ASP A 214 -3.56 -5.19 26.63
C ASP A 214 -2.67 -4.38 27.58
N THR A 215 -2.90 -3.07 27.76
CA THR A 215 -1.93 -2.20 28.48
C THR A 215 -2.45 -1.39 29.65
N ALA A 216 -3.76 -1.37 29.90
CA ALA A 216 -4.31 -0.69 31.08
C ALA A 216 -4.77 -1.71 32.12
N PRO A 217 -4.53 -1.48 33.43
CA PRO A 217 -5.12 -2.30 34.47
C PRO A 217 -6.65 -2.29 34.33
N GLY A 218 -7.25 -3.47 34.29
CA GLY A 218 -8.68 -3.64 34.12
C GLY A 218 -9.45 -3.32 35.41
N LEU A 219 -10.75 -3.07 35.30
CA LEU A 219 -11.63 -2.95 36.48
C LEU A 219 -11.61 -4.21 37.37
N SER A 220 -11.30 -5.38 36.79
CA SER A 220 -11.06 -6.63 37.50
C SER A 220 -9.88 -6.56 38.47
N ASP A 221 -8.83 -5.79 38.14
CA ASP A 221 -7.64 -5.65 38.97
C ASP A 221 -7.96 -4.81 40.21
N ILE A 222 -8.78 -3.77 40.06
CA ILE A 222 -9.31 -2.99 41.20
C ILE A 222 -10.22 -3.86 42.06
N ALA A 223 -11.13 -4.63 41.47
CA ALA A 223 -12.06 -5.47 42.21
C ALA A 223 -11.33 -6.54 43.05
N ASN A 224 -10.28 -7.17 42.50
CA ASN A 224 -9.43 -8.12 43.20
C ASN A 224 -8.65 -7.46 44.35
N LEU A 225 -8.24 -6.21 44.17
CA LEU A 225 -7.48 -5.46 45.17
C LEU A 225 -8.35 -4.95 46.33
N VAL A 226 -9.56 -4.50 46.03
CA VAL A 226 -10.56 -4.16 47.06
C VAL A 226 -11.00 -5.40 47.84
N ALA A 227 -11.20 -6.53 47.15
CA ALA A 227 -11.55 -7.80 47.80
C ALA A 227 -10.45 -8.34 48.73
N THR A 228 -9.17 -8.11 48.40
CA THR A 228 -8.05 -8.50 49.26
C THR A 228 -7.88 -7.57 50.47
N MET A 229 -8.12 -6.26 50.32
CA MET A 229 -8.15 -5.32 51.46
C MET A 229 -9.30 -5.62 52.43
N GLY A 230 -10.47 -6.02 51.93
CA GLY A 230 -11.64 -6.36 52.76
C GLY A 230 -11.53 -7.67 53.54
N ARG A 231 -10.66 -8.61 53.11
CA ARG A 231 -10.45 -9.91 53.78
C ARG A 231 -9.27 -9.94 54.76
N GLY A 232 -8.47 -8.88 54.82
CA GLY A 232 -7.14 -8.88 55.43
C GLY A 232 -6.96 -7.99 56.66
N SER A 233 -7.71 -8.22 57.74
CA SER A 233 -7.34 -7.78 59.08
C SER A 233 -7.31 -8.96 60.08
N ALA A 234 -6.76 -10.10 59.64
CA ALA A 234 -6.49 -11.24 60.53
C ALA A 234 -5.11 -11.91 60.34
N SER A 235 -4.31 -11.59 59.31
CA SER A 235 -2.98 -12.20 59.17
C SER A 235 -2.00 -11.26 58.47
N ASN A 236 -0.98 -10.87 59.24
CA ASN A 236 0.05 -9.92 58.87
C ASN A 236 1.11 -10.56 57.96
N SER A 237 1.71 -9.73 57.11
CA SER A 237 2.92 -9.95 56.30
C SER A 237 2.79 -10.67 54.93
N LEU A 238 3.47 -10.08 53.94
CA LEU A 238 3.75 -10.56 52.58
C LEU A 238 2.72 -10.22 51.48
N LEU A 239 2.52 -8.93 51.19
CA LEU A 239 2.13 -8.52 49.84
C LEU A 239 3.40 -8.30 49.00
N PRO A 240 3.60 -9.03 47.88
CA PRO A 240 4.68 -8.75 46.95
C PRO A 240 4.44 -7.38 46.32
N ALA A 241 5.50 -6.57 46.23
CA ALA A 241 5.44 -5.28 45.57
C ALA A 241 4.92 -5.47 44.15
N MET A 242 3.68 -5.04 43.89
CA MET A 242 3.15 -4.87 42.54
C MET A 242 3.88 -3.68 41.91
N VAL A 243 5.18 -3.82 41.68
CA VAL A 243 5.87 -3.03 40.68
C VAL A 243 5.46 -3.68 39.37
N PRO A 244 4.67 -3.01 38.51
CA PRO A 244 4.52 -3.49 37.16
C PRO A 244 5.93 -3.48 36.58
N GLN A 245 6.52 -4.66 36.38
CA GLN A 245 7.65 -4.79 35.46
C GLN A 245 7.07 -4.42 34.09
N MET A 246 7.04 -3.11 33.79
CA MET A 246 6.89 -2.61 32.45
C MET A 246 8.15 -3.03 31.70
N THR A 247 8.15 -4.29 31.28
CA THR A 247 9.16 -4.80 30.36
C THR A 247 8.80 -4.17 29.02
N PHE A 248 9.34 -2.97 28.78
CA PHE A 248 9.38 -2.40 27.46
C PHE A 248 10.27 -3.30 26.63
N GLY A 249 9.66 -4.27 25.96
CA GLY A 249 10.28 -5.00 24.88
C GLY A 249 10.67 -3.99 23.80
N SER A 250 11.89 -3.48 23.91
CA SER A 250 12.60 -2.80 22.84
C SER A 250 12.79 -3.81 21.71
N ASN A 251 11.77 -3.96 20.87
CA ASN A 251 11.94 -4.57 19.56
C ASN A 251 12.69 -3.55 18.71
N GLY A 252 14.01 -3.57 18.85
CA GLY A 252 14.93 -2.91 17.95
C GLY A 252 14.76 -3.50 16.55
N TYR A 253 13.87 -2.91 15.76
CA TYR A 253 13.89 -3.06 14.31
C TYR A 253 15.10 -2.26 13.78
N ALA A 254 16.28 -2.84 13.92
CA ALA A 254 17.46 -2.46 13.15
C ALA A 254 17.24 -2.95 11.71
N GLY A 255 16.41 -2.20 10.96
CA GLY A 255 16.20 -2.37 9.54
C GLY A 255 17.44 -1.93 8.78
N MET A 256 18.30 -2.92 8.51
CA MET A 256 19.47 -2.90 7.66
C MET A 256 19.12 -2.34 6.26
N TYR A 257 19.31 -1.04 6.03
CA TYR A 257 19.36 -0.51 4.66
C TYR A 257 20.77 -0.75 4.12
N GLY A 258 20.90 -1.83 3.35
CA GLY A 258 22.10 -2.14 2.58
C GLY A 258 22.30 -1.11 1.47
N GLN A 259 23.48 -0.52 1.45
CA GLN A 259 24.01 0.20 0.29
C GLN A 259 24.32 -0.81 -0.82
N ARG A 260 23.83 -0.55 -2.02
CA ARG A 260 24.42 -0.97 -3.29
C ARG A 260 24.31 0.18 -4.28
#